data_AF-A0A6G3LLV5-F1
#
_entry.id   AF-A0A6G3LLV5-F1
#
_cell.length_a   1.000
_cell.length_b   1.000
_cell.length_c   1.000
_cell.angle_alpha   90.00
_cell.angle_beta   90.00
_cell.angle_gamma   90.00
#
_symmetry.space_group_name_H-M   'P 1'
#
loop_
_entity.id
_entity.type
_entity.pdbx_description
1 polymer ?
#
loop_
_entity_poly.entity_id
_entity_poly.type
_entity_poly.pdbx_seq_one_letter_code
_entity_poly.pdbx_strand_id
1 'polypeptide(L)'
;MSQATTGVEKFLLSYIYYEYWGKIYFQSGGSEAEKFIAELIAEEFLPRKNPNFNRVVEGFASALQGLRDKGLIEIRGYEVVLTDAGKAIATQMKQEEYKELKKKFSKV
;
A
#
# COMPACT_ATOMS: atom_id res chain seq x y z
N MET A 1 0.19 17.66 -15.59
CA MET A 1 1.42 16.83 -15.51
C MET A 1 1.13 15.69 -14.54
N SER A 2 1.24 14.43 -14.97
CA SER A 2 1.13 13.29 -14.05
C SER A 2 2.29 13.35 -13.06
N GLN A 3 2.03 13.50 -11.76
CA GLN A 3 3.10 13.39 -10.75
C GLN A 3 3.71 11.98 -10.82
N ALA A 4 5.03 11.89 -10.72
CA ALA A 4 5.72 10.60 -10.71
C ALA A 4 5.40 9.82 -9.42
N THR A 5 5.18 8.51 -9.53
CA THR A 5 4.99 7.64 -8.37
C THR A 5 6.32 7.35 -7.67
N THR A 6 6.32 7.45 -6.34
CA THR A 6 7.48 7.13 -5.50
C THR A 6 7.73 5.62 -5.40
N GLY A 7 8.89 5.22 -4.88
CA GLY A 7 9.19 3.80 -4.65
C GLY A 7 8.20 3.12 -3.69
N VAL A 8 7.77 3.82 -2.62
CA VAL A 8 6.80 3.30 -1.65
C VAL A 8 5.42 3.16 -2.29
N GLU A 9 5.00 4.13 -3.09
CA GLU A 9 3.73 4.08 -3.83
C GLU A 9 3.69 2.92 -4.83
N LYS A 10 4.76 2.71 -5.59
CA LYS A 10 4.87 1.56 -6.51
C LYS A 10 4.83 0.23 -5.76
N PHE A 11 5.49 0.14 -4.61
CA PHE A 11 5.44 -1.04 -3.76
C PHE A 11 4.01 -1.32 -3.28
N LEU A 12 3.30 -0.32 -2.75
CA LEU A 12 1.93 -0.48 -2.26
C LEU A 12 0.96 -0.87 -3.39
N LEU A 13 1.08 -0.27 -4.58
CA LEU A 13 0.28 -0.69 -5.74
C LEU A 13 0.53 -2.16 -6.10
N SER A 14 1.79 -2.57 -6.13
CA SER A 14 2.18 -3.97 -6.42
C SER A 14 1.69 -4.93 -5.35
N TYR A 15 1.79 -4.52 -4.08
CA TYR A 15 1.30 -5.29 -2.93
C TYR A 15 -0.21 -5.53 -3.02
N ILE A 16 -1.01 -4.47 -3.21
CA ILE A 16 -2.46 -4.57 -3.37
C ILE A 16 -2.80 -5.45 -4.58
N TYR A 17 -2.06 -5.33 -5.68
CA TYR A 17 -2.29 -6.12 -6.89
C TYR A 17 -2.00 -7.61 -6.69
N TYR A 18 -0.82 -7.96 -6.15
CA TYR A 18 -0.38 -9.36 -6.09
C TYR A 18 -0.94 -10.14 -4.90
N GLU A 19 -1.15 -9.49 -3.75
CA GLU A 19 -1.61 -10.16 -2.52
C GLU A 19 -3.13 -10.12 -2.39
N TYR A 20 -3.77 -9.10 -2.96
CA TYR A 20 -5.21 -8.87 -2.82
C TYR A 20 -5.93 -8.73 -4.16
N TRP A 21 -5.29 -9.13 -5.28
CA TRP A 21 -5.87 -9.08 -6.62
C TRP A 21 -6.42 -7.70 -7.01
N GLY A 22 -5.80 -6.64 -6.48
CA GLY A 22 -6.17 -5.25 -6.72
C GLY A 22 -7.25 -4.68 -5.80
N LYS A 23 -7.68 -5.42 -4.76
CA LYS A 23 -8.76 -4.96 -3.87
C LYS A 23 -8.61 -5.44 -2.43
N ILE A 24 -8.49 -4.50 -1.48
CA ILE A 24 -8.50 -4.78 -0.04
C ILE A 24 -9.87 -4.44 0.53
N TYR A 25 -10.48 -5.37 1.24
CA TYR A 25 -11.66 -5.10 2.08
C TYR A 25 -11.22 -5.01 3.55
N PHE A 26 -11.69 -4.00 4.26
CA PHE A 26 -11.33 -3.76 5.66
C PHE A 26 -12.51 -3.22 6.44
N GLN A 27 -12.62 -3.59 7.72
CA GLN A 27 -13.58 -2.96 8.64
C GLN A 27 -12.82 -2.05 9.60
N SER A 28 -12.83 -0.74 9.35
CA SER A 28 -12.33 0.24 10.31
C SER A 28 -13.48 0.72 11.21
N GLY A 29 -13.25 0.79 12.52
CA GLY A 29 -14.21 1.37 13.48
C GLY A 29 -14.20 2.91 13.51
N GLY A 30 -13.55 3.58 12.56
CA GLY A 30 -13.29 5.03 12.60
C GLY A 30 -12.92 5.66 11.25
N SER A 31 -12.64 6.98 11.27
CA SER A 31 -12.60 7.88 10.11
C SER A 31 -11.28 7.96 9.32
N GLU A 32 -10.25 7.18 9.67
CA GLU A 32 -8.92 7.23 9.01
C GLU A 32 -8.60 5.91 8.32
N ALA A 33 -9.27 5.63 7.19
CA ALA A 33 -9.08 4.42 6.42
C ALA A 33 -7.61 4.20 6.01
N GLU A 34 -6.96 5.23 5.46
CA GLU A 34 -5.58 5.19 5.00
C GLU A 34 -4.62 4.74 6.10
N LYS A 35 -4.80 5.26 7.33
CA LYS A 35 -3.97 4.91 8.47
C LYS A 35 -4.25 3.48 8.95
N PHE A 36 -5.51 3.08 9.01
CA PHE A 36 -5.88 1.70 9.36
C PHE A 36 -5.26 0.69 8.39
N ILE A 37 -5.35 0.95 7.08
CA ILE A 37 -4.76 0.09 6.04
C ILE A 37 -3.24 0.10 6.16
N ALA A 38 -2.64 1.27 6.38
CA ALA A 38 -1.20 1.39 6.58
C ALA A 38 -0.71 0.57 7.79
N GLU A 39 -1.44 0.55 8.90
CA GLU A 39 -1.17 -0.31 10.06
C GLU A 39 -1.25 -1.80 9.68
N LEU A 40 -2.33 -2.22 9.03
CA LEU A 40 -2.53 -3.60 8.59
C LEU A 40 -1.39 -4.08 7.68
N ILE A 41 -1.00 -3.26 6.70
CA ILE A 41 0.10 -3.58 5.79
C ILE A 41 1.44 -3.57 6.56
N ALA A 42 1.69 -2.59 7.42
CA ALA A 42 2.94 -2.49 8.17
C ALA A 42 3.18 -3.70 9.08
N GLU A 43 2.13 -4.27 9.68
CA GLU A 43 2.21 -5.46 10.54
C GLU A 43 2.70 -6.72 9.83
N GLU A 44 2.54 -6.81 8.50
CA GLU A 44 3.08 -7.93 7.73
C GLU A 44 4.62 -7.87 7.62
N PHE A 45 5.21 -6.70 7.84
CA PHE A 45 6.64 -6.47 7.66
C PHE A 45 7.37 -6.25 8.97
N LEU A 46 6.70 -5.67 9.97
CA LEU A 46 7.32 -5.24 11.21
C LEU A 46 6.38 -5.53 12.38
N PRO A 47 6.89 -6.10 13.49
CA PRO A 47 6.08 -6.26 14.68
C PRO A 47 5.74 -4.88 15.27
N ARG A 48 4.54 -4.70 15.84
CA ARG A 48 4.09 -3.44 16.46
C ARG A 48 5.07 -2.84 17.48
N LYS A 49 5.87 -3.69 18.15
CA LYS A 49 6.90 -3.28 19.12
C LYS A 49 8.17 -2.71 18.46
N ASN A 50 8.31 -2.78 17.14
CA ASN A 50 9.48 -2.26 16.45
C ASN A 50 9.50 -0.72 16.60
N PRO A 51 10.63 -0.10 16.99
CA PRO A 51 10.72 1.34 17.19
C PRO A 51 10.39 2.16 15.94
N ASN A 52 10.52 1.56 14.74
CA ASN A 52 10.19 2.20 13.47
C ASN A 52 8.74 1.98 13.03
N PHE A 53 7.94 1.21 13.75
CA PHE A 53 6.59 0.81 13.32
C PHE A 53 5.72 2.03 12.97
N ASN A 54 5.58 2.98 13.89
CA ASN A 54 4.77 4.18 13.67
C ASN A 54 5.28 5.02 12.48
N ARG A 55 6.59 5.13 12.32
CA ARG A 55 7.19 5.84 11.18
C ARG A 55 6.84 5.17 9.84
N VAL A 56 6.81 3.84 9.81
CA VAL A 56 6.44 3.09 8.59
C VAL A 56 4.95 3.24 8.31
N VAL A 57 4.10 3.16 9.34
CA VAL A 57 2.66 3.43 9.22
C VAL A 57 2.40 4.82 8.63
N GLU A 58 3.05 5.86 9.16
CA GLU A 58 2.92 7.23 8.64
C GLU A 58 3.37 7.35 7.18
N GLY A 59 4.48 6.68 6.83
CA GLY A 59 4.98 6.63 5.45
C GLY A 59 4.00 5.93 4.49
N PHE A 60 3.42 4.80 4.91
CA PHE A 60 2.43 4.08 4.13
C PHE A 60 1.11 4.84 4.02
N ALA A 61 0.62 5.45 5.10
CA ALA A 61 -0.59 6.26 5.08
C ALA A 61 -0.43 7.46 4.13
N SER A 62 0.71 8.15 4.19
CA SER A 62 1.03 9.26 3.28
C SER A 62 1.11 8.80 1.82
N ALA A 63 1.67 7.62 1.57
CA ALA A 63 1.73 7.05 0.22
C ALA A 63 0.34 6.61 -0.29
N LEU A 64 -0.51 6.03 0.56
CA LEU A 64 -1.90 5.69 0.20
C LEU A 64 -2.70 6.96 -0.14
N GLN A 65 -2.56 8.01 0.67
CA GLN A 65 -3.14 9.32 0.35
C GLN A 65 -2.61 9.84 -1.00
N GLY A 66 -1.30 9.79 -1.22
CA GLY A 66 -0.68 10.21 -2.47
C GLY A 66 -1.14 9.41 -3.69
N LEU A 67 -1.41 8.11 -3.55
CA LEU A 67 -1.99 7.26 -4.60
C LEU A 67 -3.45 7.62 -4.88
N ARG A 68 -4.22 7.92 -3.84
CA ARG A 68 -5.62 8.36 -3.95
C ARG A 68 -5.70 9.71 -4.67
N ASP A 69 -4.88 10.67 -4.28
CA ASP A 69 -4.83 12.01 -4.90
C ASP A 69 -4.41 11.95 -6.37
N LYS A 70 -3.58 10.96 -6.74
CA LYS A 70 -3.19 10.69 -8.12
C LYS A 70 -4.24 9.88 -8.92
N GLY A 71 -5.33 9.45 -8.29
CA GLY A 71 -6.37 8.62 -8.94
C GLY A 71 -5.91 7.20 -9.28
N LEU A 72 -4.90 6.69 -8.58
CA LEU A 72 -4.36 5.33 -8.78
C LEU A 72 -5.07 4.30 -7.91
N ILE A 73 -5.63 4.75 -6.78
CA ILE A 73 -6.51 3.96 -5.94
C ILE A 73 -7.77 4.75 -5.63
N GLU A 74 -8.83 4.03 -5.30
CA GLU A 74 -10.03 4.57 -4.70
C GLU A 74 -10.21 3.98 -3.31
N ILE A 75 -10.58 4.82 -2.35
CA ILE A 75 -10.94 4.41 -0.99
C ILE A 75 -12.40 4.76 -0.80
N ARG A 76 -13.25 3.75 -0.69
CA ARG A 76 -14.72 3.91 -0.63
C ARG A 76 -15.26 3.06 0.51
N GLY A 77 -15.74 3.70 1.57
CA GLY A 77 -16.24 2.98 2.74
C GLY A 77 -15.20 2.04 3.33
N TYR A 78 -15.38 0.74 3.07
CA TYR A 78 -14.61 -0.39 3.62
C TYR A 78 -13.72 -1.09 2.59
N GLU A 79 -13.41 -0.43 1.48
CA GLU A 79 -12.57 -1.00 0.43
C GLU A 79 -11.53 -0.03 -0.13
N VAL A 80 -10.37 -0.58 -0.47
CA VAL A 80 -9.38 0.02 -1.36
C VAL A 80 -9.39 -0.72 -2.67
N VAL A 81 -9.50 0.00 -3.78
CA VAL A 81 -9.52 -0.59 -5.13
C VAL A 81 -8.46 0.08 -5.99
N LEU A 82 -7.66 -0.70 -6.70
CA LEU A 82 -6.80 -0.17 -7.76
C LEU A 82 -7.64 0.26 -8.96
N THR A 83 -7.42 1.49 -9.44
CA THR A 83 -7.95 1.91 -10.74
C THR A 83 -7.19 1.19 -11.86
N ASP A 84 -7.67 1.27 -13.10
CA ASP A 84 -6.95 0.69 -14.24
C ASP A 84 -5.56 1.32 -14.42
N ALA A 85 -5.43 2.62 -14.13
CA ALA A 85 -4.14 3.29 -14.08
C ALA A 85 -3.24 2.75 -12.94
N GLY A 86 -3.81 2.51 -11.75
CA GLY A 86 -3.09 1.89 -10.64
C GLY A 86 -2.58 0.48 -10.96
N LYS A 87 -3.41 -0.35 -11.60
CA LYS A 87 -3.03 -1.70 -12.06
C LYS A 87 -1.93 -1.65 -13.13
N ALA A 88 -2.02 -0.73 -14.08
CA ALA A 88 -1.00 -0.55 -15.11
C ALA A 88 0.37 -0.22 -14.49
N ILE A 89 0.41 0.59 -13.42
CA ILE A 89 1.66 0.89 -12.70
C ILE A 89 2.10 -0.30 -11.84
N ALA A 90 1.19 -0.97 -11.13
CA ALA A 90 1.50 -2.13 -10.30
C ALA A 90 2.23 -3.22 -11.09
N THR A 91 1.78 -3.49 -12.32
CA THR A 91 2.35 -4.52 -13.19
C THR A 91 3.71 -4.14 -13.81
N GLN A 92 4.18 -2.90 -13.65
CA GLN A 92 5.55 -2.53 -14.05
C GLN A 92 6.60 -3.23 -13.18
N MET A 93 6.27 -3.52 -11.92
CA MET A 93 7.07 -4.39 -11.06
C MET A 93 6.63 -5.83 -11.31
N LYS A 94 7.55 -6.65 -11.83
CA LYS A 94 7.25 -8.08 -12.07
C LYS A 94 7.00 -8.79 -10.74
N GLN A 95 6.19 -9.86 -10.76
CA GLN A 95 5.82 -10.58 -9.55
C GLN A 95 7.04 -11.12 -8.79
N GLU A 96 8.08 -11.58 -9.50
CA GLU A 96 9.33 -12.05 -8.92
C GLU A 96 10.10 -10.91 -8.23
N GLU A 97 10.18 -9.74 -8.87
CA GLU A 97 10.82 -8.55 -8.29
C GLU A 97 10.09 -8.09 -7.03
N TYR A 98 8.76 -8.06 -7.07
CA TYR A 98 7.91 -7.80 -5.92
C TYR A 98 8.18 -8.77 -4.77
N LYS A 99 8.22 -10.08 -5.04
CA LYS A 99 8.48 -11.11 -4.03
C LYS A 99 9.86 -10.92 -3.36
N GLU A 100 10.88 -10.61 -4.14
CA GLU A 100 12.22 -10.35 -3.61
C GLU A 100 12.26 -9.07 -2.76
N LEU A 101 11.54 -8.02 -3.16
CA LEU A 101 11.41 -6.80 -2.39
C LEU A 101 10.66 -7.05 -1.06
N LYS A 102 9.54 -7.79 -1.10
CA LYS A 102 8.75 -8.18 0.08
C LYS A 102 9.61 -8.92 1.12
N LYS A 103 10.43 -9.88 0.66
CA LYS A 103 11.35 -10.63 1.53
C LYS A 103 12.37 -9.73 2.24
N LYS A 104 12.83 -8.66 1.60
CA LYS A 104 13.76 -7.71 2.24
C LYS A 104 13.10 -6.94 3.38
N PHE A 105 11.83 -6.58 3.22
CA PHE A 105 11.07 -5.90 4.27
C PHE A 105 10.66 -6.83 5.43
N SER A 106 10.44 -8.12 5.17
CA SER A 106 9.99 -9.09 6.17
C SER A 106 11.11 -9.70 7.04
N LYS A 107 12.38 -9.38 6.74
CA LYS A 107 13.56 -9.91 7.46
C LYS A 107 13.99 -9.04 8.65
N VAL A 108 13.20 -8.02 9.01
CA VAL A 108 13.55 -6.99 10.01
C VAL A 108 12.89 -7.28 11.35
#